data_AF-A0A3B0PC77-F1
#
_entry.id   AF-A0A3B0PC77-F1
#
_cell.length_a   1.000
_cell.length_b   1.000
_cell.length_c   1.000
_cell.angle_alpha   90.00
_cell.angle_beta   90.00
_cell.angle_gamma   90.00
#
_symmetry.space_group_name_H-M   'P 1'
#
loop_
_entity.id
_entity.type
_entity.pdbx_description
1 polymer ?
#
loop_
_entity_poly.entity_id
_entity_poly.type
_entity_poly.pdbx_seq_one_letter_code
_entity_poly.pdbx_strand_id
1 'polypeptide(L)'
;MNKLKSILRQSYIFIILLFIYLPLLIIVVLSFNGVTERGNVNVTFSQFDPNKAFETYLALAEGDFLTPLTTSLIVAFVSTPISVFIATITAFGIW
;
A
#
# COMPACT_ATOMS: atom_id res chain seq x y z
N MET A 1 20.00 13.16 33.86
CA MET A 1 19.88 12.70 32.44
C MET A 1 19.35 13.85 31.60
N ASN A 2 20.13 14.32 30.61
CA ASN A 2 19.79 15.51 29.83
C ASN A 2 18.50 15.29 29.02
N LYS A 3 17.52 16.19 29.18
CA LYS A 3 16.21 16.14 28.50
C LYS A 3 16.33 15.93 26.98
N LEU A 4 17.37 16.51 26.36
CA LEU A 4 17.71 16.35 24.96
C LEU A 4 17.98 14.89 24.55
N LYS A 5 18.70 14.12 25.37
CA LYS A 5 18.97 12.69 25.10
C LYS A 5 17.69 11.85 25.19
N SER A 6 16.77 12.21 26.08
CA SER A 6 15.47 11.52 26.19
C SER A 6 14.60 11.78 24.96
N ILE A 7 14.58 13.03 24.48
CA ILE A 7 13.82 13.41 23.28
C ILE A 7 14.40 12.74 22.03
N LEU A 8 15.73 12.72 21.85
CA LEU A 8 16.36 12.02 20.72
C LEU A 8 16.10 10.51 20.75
N ARG A 9 16.11 9.90 21.94
CA ARG A 9 15.79 8.46 22.08
C ARG A 9 14.33 8.18 21.71
N GLN A 10 13.42 9.10 22.06
CA GLN A 10 12.01 8.98 21.74
C GLN A 10 11.73 9.28 20.25
N SER A 11 12.46 10.22 19.64
CA SER A 11 12.29 10.60 18.23
C SER A 11 12.77 9.53 17.25
N TYR A 12 13.65 8.61 17.67
CA TYR A 12 14.15 7.53 16.81
C TYR A 12 13.03 6.67 16.21
N ILE A 13 12.03 6.30 17.01
CA ILE A 13 10.87 5.53 16.52
C ILE A 13 10.08 6.36 15.50
N PHE A 14 9.86 7.65 15.78
CA PHE A 14 9.16 8.55 14.84
C PHE A 14 9.91 8.73 13.52
N ILE A 15 11.25 8.75 13.54
CA ILE A 15 12.06 8.82 12.33
C ILE A 15 11.90 7.54 11.50
N ILE A 16 11.95 6.35 12.12
CA ILE A 16 11.71 5.09 11.40
C ILE A 16 10.31 5.06 10.80
N LEU A 17 9.30 5.42 11.60
CA LEU A 17 7.92 5.49 11.12
C LEU A 17 7.81 6.49 9.96
N LEU A 18 8.44 7.65 10.06
CA LEU A 18 8.44 8.63 8.97
C LEU A 18 8.99 8.02 7.68
N PHE A 19 10.12 7.30 7.71
CA PHE A 19 10.68 6.67 6.51
C PHE A 19 9.78 5.59 5.90
N ILE A 20 9.04 4.85 6.73
CA ILE A 20 8.12 3.80 6.24
C ILE A 20 6.81 4.41 5.72
N TYR A 21 6.24 5.35 6.46
CA TYR A 21 4.91 5.89 6.17
C TYR A 21 4.91 7.05 5.18
N LEU A 22 5.98 7.83 5.08
CA LEU A 22 6.05 8.94 4.13
C LEU A 22 5.86 8.51 2.66
N PRO A 23 6.51 7.46 2.14
CA PRO A 23 6.22 7.00 0.78
C PRO A 23 4.79 6.49 0.62
N LEU A 24 4.22 5.83 1.63
CA LEU A 24 2.82 5.37 1.61
C LEU A 24 1.84 6.56 1.57
N LEU A 25 2.10 7.58 2.38
CA LEU A 25 1.29 8.80 2.41
C LEU A 25 1.34 9.55 1.08
N ILE A 26 2.51 9.62 0.44
CA ILE A 26 2.64 10.21 -0.90
C ILE A 26 1.75 9.47 -1.89
N ILE A 27 1.79 8.13 -1.90
CA ILE A 27 0.95 7.32 -2.81
C ILE A 27 -0.53 7.56 -2.54
N VAL A 28 -0.94 7.62 -1.27
CA VAL A 28 -2.33 7.89 -0.89
C VAL A 28 -2.77 9.29 -1.33
N VAL A 29 -1.92 10.30 -1.19
CA VAL A 29 -2.25 11.66 -1.67
C VAL A 29 -2.37 11.69 -3.19
N LEU A 30 -1.44 11.03 -3.90
CA LEU A 30 -1.44 10.96 -5.36
C LEU A 30 -2.57 10.09 -5.92
N SER A 31 -3.11 9.12 -5.18
CA SER A 31 -4.23 8.31 -5.66
C SER A 31 -5.55 9.09 -5.75
N PHE A 32 -5.61 10.27 -5.13
CA PHE A 32 -6.71 11.22 -5.33
C PHE A 32 -6.52 12.13 -6.54
N ASN A 33 -5.36 12.09 -7.19
CA ASN A 33 -5.17 12.76 -8.47
C ASN A 33 -5.79 11.90 -9.58
N GLY A 34 -6.56 12.54 -10.45
CA GLY A 34 -7.07 11.88 -11.65
C GLY A 34 -5.95 11.39 -12.58
N VAL A 35 -6.31 10.55 -13.55
CA VAL A 35 -5.38 10.07 -14.58
C VAL A 35 -5.02 11.20 -15.54
N THR A 36 -3.80 11.16 -16.07
CA THR A 36 -3.39 12.02 -17.18
C THR A 36 -4.10 11.62 -18.47
N GLU A 37 -4.11 12.48 -19.49
CA GLU A 37 -4.67 12.18 -20.82
C GLU A 37 -4.08 10.92 -21.46
N ARG A 38 -2.90 10.48 -21.00
CA ARG A 38 -2.20 9.27 -21.45
C ARG A 38 -2.49 8.03 -20.58
N GLY A 39 -3.42 8.13 -19.62
CA GLY A 39 -3.80 7.05 -18.71
C GLY A 39 -2.79 6.79 -17.57
N ASN A 40 -1.74 7.60 -17.43
CA ASN A 40 -0.75 7.46 -16.36
C ASN A 40 -1.21 8.16 -15.07
N VAL A 41 -0.70 7.68 -13.93
CA VAL A 41 -0.86 8.34 -12.62
C VAL A 41 -0.30 9.76 -12.68
N ASN A 42 -1.10 10.74 -12.27
CA ASN A 42 -0.68 12.12 -12.20
C ASN A 42 0.08 12.38 -10.88
N VAL A 43 1.39 12.61 -10.98
CA VAL A 43 2.28 12.83 -9.82
C VAL A 43 2.33 14.29 -9.34
N THR A 44 1.42 15.14 -9.82
CA THR A 44 1.40 16.57 -9.51
C THR A 44 0.64 16.86 -8.22
N PHE A 45 1.32 17.39 -7.20
CA PHE A 45 0.72 17.69 -5.90
C PHE A 45 -0.21 18.92 -5.87
N SER A 46 -0.25 19.73 -6.93
CA SER A 46 -1.05 20.97 -6.98
C SER A 46 -2.50 20.78 -7.45
N GLN A 47 -2.89 19.56 -7.82
CA GLN A 47 -4.19 19.29 -8.47
C GLN A 47 -5.14 18.48 -7.58
N PHE A 48 -5.03 18.60 -6.26
CA PHE A 48 -5.98 17.98 -5.35
C PHE A 48 -7.38 18.60 -5.51
N ASP A 49 -8.30 17.81 -6.06
CA ASP A 49 -9.70 18.16 -6.22
C ASP A 49 -10.56 17.05 -5.59
N PRO A 50 -11.22 17.32 -4.44
CA PRO A 50 -12.04 16.34 -3.73
C PRO A 50 -13.16 15.73 -4.59
N ASN A 51 -13.66 16.45 -5.59
CA ASN A 51 -14.72 15.96 -6.47
C ASN A 51 -14.17 14.96 -7.48
N LYS A 52 -12.97 15.22 -8.04
CA LYS A 52 -12.28 14.32 -8.97
C LYS A 52 -11.72 13.08 -8.29
N ALA A 53 -11.38 13.19 -7.01
CA ALA A 53 -10.96 12.06 -6.19
C ALA A 53 -12.01 10.94 -6.23
N PHE A 54 -13.28 11.26 -5.97
CA PHE A 54 -14.37 10.29 -5.99
C PHE A 54 -14.59 9.68 -7.39
N GLU A 55 -14.59 10.52 -8.43
CA GLU A 55 -14.72 10.08 -9.83
C GLU A 55 -13.59 9.12 -10.24
N THR A 56 -12.36 9.34 -9.75
CA THR A 56 -11.21 8.48 -10.06
C THR A 56 -11.38 7.07 -9.51
N TYR A 57 -11.88 6.93 -8.28
CA TYR A 57 -12.17 5.61 -7.71
C TYR A 57 -13.40 4.95 -8.33
N LEU A 58 -14.40 5.74 -8.72
CA LEU A 58 -15.57 5.23 -9.43
C LEU A 58 -15.16 4.67 -10.81
N ALA A 59 -14.36 5.43 -11.56
CA ALA A 59 -13.80 5.00 -12.85
C ALA A 59 -12.92 3.76 -12.72
N LEU A 60 -12.20 3.60 -11.60
CA LEU A 60 -11.44 2.40 -11.31
C LEU A 60 -12.36 1.18 -11.13
N ALA A 61 -13.51 1.35 -10.46
CA ALA A 61 -14.48 0.28 -10.25
C ALA A 61 -15.26 -0.09 -11.53
N GLU A 62 -15.53 0.90 -12.40
CA GLU A 62 -16.19 0.69 -13.69
C GLU A 62 -15.26 0.11 -14.77
N GLY A 63 -13.94 0.26 -14.60
CA GLY A 63 -12.92 -0.30 -15.48
C GLY A 63 -12.61 -1.77 -15.22
N ASP A 64 -11.66 -2.32 -15.99
CA ASP A 64 -11.18 -3.71 -15.86
C ASP A 64 -10.23 -3.93 -14.67
N PHE A 65 -10.33 -3.11 -13.62
CA PHE A 65 -9.51 -3.27 -12.41
C PHE A 65 -10.04 -4.37 -11.48
N LEU A 66 -11.35 -4.62 -11.48
CA LEU A 66 -11.95 -5.62 -10.61
C LEU A 66 -11.54 -7.05 -10.99
N THR A 67 -11.33 -7.34 -12.27
CA THR A 67 -10.87 -8.64 -12.77
C THR A 67 -9.49 -9.05 -12.22
N PRO A 68 -8.42 -8.23 -12.35
CA PRO A 68 -7.12 -8.56 -11.76
C PRO A 68 -7.14 -8.52 -10.23
N LEU A 69 -7.94 -7.64 -9.61
CA LEU A 69 -8.09 -7.62 -8.16
C LEU A 69 -8.67 -8.94 -7.65
N THR A 70 -9.80 -9.39 -8.20
CA THR A 70 -10.43 -10.66 -7.82
C THR A 70 -9.52 -11.85 -8.10
N THR A 71 -8.83 -11.86 -9.25
CA THR A 71 -7.86 -12.91 -9.58
C THR A 71 -6.73 -12.98 -8.55
N SER A 72 -6.13 -11.84 -8.18
CA SER A 72 -5.06 -11.80 -7.17
C SER A 72 -5.53 -12.26 -5.79
N LEU A 73 -6.76 -11.90 -5.38
CA LEU A 73 -7.36 -12.35 -4.14
C LEU A 73 -7.61 -13.86 -4.13
N ILE A 74 -8.15 -14.42 -5.22
CA ILE A 74 -8.36 -15.86 -5.36
C ILE A 74 -7.02 -16.61 -5.29
N VAL A 75 -6.01 -16.12 -6.01
CA VAL A 75 -4.67 -16.72 -5.98
C VAL A 75 -4.09 -16.68 -4.57
N ALA A 76 -4.16 -15.54 -3.87
CA ALA A 76 -3.68 -15.43 -2.49
C ALA A 76 -4.42 -16.39 -1.54
N PHE A 77 -5.74 -16.47 -1.68
CA PHE A 77 -6.59 -17.31 -0.83
C PHE A 77 -6.34 -18.81 -1.03
N VAL A 78 -6.10 -19.25 -2.27
CA VAL A 78 -5.84 -20.67 -2.58
C VAL A 78 -4.38 -21.05 -2.32
N SER A 79 -3.43 -20.19 -2.69
CA SER A 79 -2.00 -20.48 -2.54
C SER A 79 -1.53 -20.51 -1.09
N THR A 80 -2.10 -19.66 -0.22
CA THR A 80 -1.71 -19.60 1.20
C THR A 80 -1.90 -20.93 1.93
N PRO A 81 -3.08 -21.57 1.98
CA PRO A 81 -3.27 -22.82 2.70
C PRO A 81 -2.45 -23.98 2.12
N ILE A 82 -2.30 -24.05 0.78
CA ILE A 82 -1.45 -25.05 0.13
C ILE A 82 0.01 -24.87 0.56
N SER A 83 0.51 -23.63 0.53
CA SER A 83 1.88 -23.30 0.93
C SER A 83 2.11 -23.62 2.40
N VAL A 84 1.18 -23.24 3.28
CA VAL A 84 1.26 -23.52 4.72
C VAL A 84 1.26 -25.03 4.98
N PHE A 85 0.42 -25.79 4.30
CA PHE A 85 0.36 -27.24 4.45
C PHE A 85 1.67 -27.93 4.05
N ILE A 86 2.20 -27.60 2.86
CA ILE A 86 3.48 -28.13 2.38
C ILE A 86 4.63 -27.70 3.30
N ALA A 87 4.68 -26.43 3.69
CA ALA A 87 5.70 -25.90 4.59
C ALA A 87 5.69 -26.60 5.95
N THR A 88 4.50 -26.90 6.48
CA THR A 88 4.34 -27.61 7.76
C THR A 88 4.89 -29.03 7.67
N ILE A 89 4.48 -29.81 6.66
CA ILE A 89 5.00 -31.17 6.44
C ILE A 89 6.52 -31.16 6.28
N THR A 90 7.05 -30.20 5.52
CA THR A 90 8.48 -30.07 5.28
C THR A 90 9.23 -29.72 6.57
N ALA A 91 8.72 -28.79 7.37
CA ALA A 91 9.31 -28.40 8.65
C ALA A 91 9.37 -29.57 9.64
N PHE A 92 8.34 -30.43 9.67
CA PHE A 92 8.34 -31.65 10.49
C PHE A 92 9.21 -32.77 9.90
N GLY A 93 9.29 -32.92 8.58
CA GLY A 93 10.06 -33.97 7.94
C GLY A 93 11.58 -33.73 7.89
N ILE A 94 12.02 -32.49 8.12
CA ILE A 94 13.45 -32.14 8.28
C ILE A 94 13.96 -32.46 9.70
N TRP A 95 13.06 -32.62 10.67
CA TRP A 95 13.39 -32.99 12.05
C TRP A 95 13.43 -34.51 12.23
#